data_AF-A0A8H7GZT7-F1
#
_entry.id   AF-A0A8H7GZT7-F1
#
_cell.length_a   1.000
_cell.length_b   1.000
_cell.length_c   1.000
_cell.angle_alpha   90.00
_cell.angle_beta   90.00
_cell.angle_gamma   90.00
#
_symmetry.space_group_name_H-M   'P 1'
#
loop_
_entity.id
_entity.type
_entity.pdbx_description
1 polymer ?
#
loop_
_entity_poly.entity_id
_entity_poly.type
_entity_poly.pdbx_seq_one_letter_code
_entity_poly.pdbx_strand_id
1 'polypeptide(L)'
;MGQLGELLQIHSAMQTKGSQDAGSLLSRSTLGNEFKWLMLQVLKLSDMDCSLSLDSVALSYGDELEASGLWKEAVFVFSTMHDEALVEEKIRSAVLSNAADFAHDGVDENSSLVKEYKVPLGLLHEACAIGNKCKGDMWGCAESYVTAGLWKDAHDTICDELGPSVVISEDAVLLARLESIISCFPEEGGIVPNWNQGAGFYAKYLDIMKAAEEHRTVETNDIVFLLENAAQVKTKKTFKQNVASKIVSKQIAELAIDHRDDIPDVPRKIQALAVGENEKVYFESRLHLCEVHLMS
;
A
#
# COMPACT_ATOMS: atom_id res chain seq x y z
N MET A 1 -39.08 27.11 -24.91
CA MET A 1 -39.89 27.29 -23.68
C MET A 1 -38.91 27.58 -22.56
N GLY A 2 -39.10 28.64 -21.78
CA GLY A 2 -38.12 29.05 -20.76
C GLY A 2 -37.98 28.02 -19.64
N GLN A 3 -36.89 28.12 -18.86
CA GLN A 3 -36.60 27.27 -17.69
C GLN A 3 -37.80 27.16 -16.72
N LEU A 4 -38.58 28.23 -16.58
CA LEU A 4 -39.80 28.25 -15.78
C LEU A 4 -40.91 27.32 -16.31
N GLY A 5 -41.00 27.17 -17.63
CA GLY A 5 -41.97 26.26 -18.27
C GLY A 5 -41.60 24.79 -18.07
N GLU A 6 -40.31 24.46 -18.11
CA GLU A 6 -39.81 23.11 -17.79
C GLU A 6 -40.08 22.76 -16.32
N LEU A 7 -39.88 23.71 -15.39
CA LEU A 7 -40.18 23.52 -13.97
C LEU A 7 -41.66 23.25 -13.70
N LEU A 8 -42.57 23.99 -14.36
CA LEU A 8 -44.01 23.76 -14.24
C LEU A 8 -44.43 22.39 -14.80
N GLN A 9 -43.79 21.94 -15.87
CA GLN A 9 -44.01 20.61 -16.42
C GLN A 9 -43.55 19.52 -15.45
N ILE A 10 -42.35 19.66 -14.86
CA ILE A 10 -41.83 18.73 -13.85
C ILE A 10 -42.77 18.68 -12.64
N HIS A 11 -43.19 19.84 -12.12
CA HIS A 11 -44.13 19.90 -10.99
C HIS A 11 -45.48 19.24 -11.32
N SER A 12 -46.03 19.46 -12.53
CA SER A 12 -47.26 18.78 -12.94
C SER A 12 -47.08 17.26 -13.09
N ALA A 13 -45.92 16.80 -13.57
CA ALA A 13 -45.59 15.39 -13.69
C ALA A 13 -45.45 14.72 -12.32
N MET A 14 -44.85 15.41 -11.34
CA MET A 14 -44.77 14.93 -9.95
C MET A 14 -46.16 14.69 -9.33
N GLN A 15 -47.14 15.54 -9.64
CA GLN A 15 -48.49 15.40 -9.10
C GLN A 15 -49.34 14.33 -9.83
N THR A 16 -49.01 13.97 -11.06
CA THR A 16 -49.92 13.21 -11.94
C THR A 16 -49.41 11.85 -12.41
N LYS A 17 -48.08 11.66 -12.54
CA LYS A 17 -47.48 10.48 -13.20
C LYS A 17 -46.50 9.69 -12.32
N GLY A 18 -46.26 10.15 -11.09
CA GLY A 18 -45.40 9.48 -10.12
C GLY A 18 -43.94 9.97 -10.16
N SER A 19 -43.19 9.55 -9.14
CA SER A 19 -41.86 10.08 -8.80
C SER A 19 -40.80 9.84 -9.89
N GLN A 20 -40.74 8.62 -10.43
CA GLN A 20 -39.68 8.23 -11.38
C GLN A 20 -39.78 8.94 -12.73
N ASP A 21 -41.00 9.17 -13.22
CA ASP A 21 -41.23 9.92 -14.46
C ASP A 21 -40.77 11.37 -14.33
N ALA A 22 -41.03 12.00 -13.18
CA ALA A 22 -40.57 13.35 -12.88
C ALA A 22 -39.04 13.43 -12.80
N GLY A 23 -38.39 12.43 -12.19
CA GLY A 23 -36.92 12.30 -12.17
C GLY A 23 -36.33 12.21 -13.58
N SER A 24 -36.93 11.40 -14.46
CA SER A 24 -36.47 11.22 -15.84
C SER A 24 -36.64 12.47 -16.71
N LEU A 25 -37.68 13.27 -16.45
CA LEU A 25 -37.89 14.54 -17.13
C LEU A 25 -36.88 15.60 -16.67
N LEU A 26 -36.52 15.54 -15.39
CA LEU A 26 -35.56 16.45 -14.79
C LEU A 26 -34.12 16.18 -15.25
N SER A 27 -33.72 14.91 -15.38
CA SER A 27 -32.40 14.57 -15.92
C SER A 27 -32.23 15.04 -17.37
N ARG A 28 -33.31 14.96 -18.17
CA ARG A 28 -33.36 15.40 -19.57
C ARG A 28 -33.55 16.90 -19.78
N SER A 29 -33.78 17.67 -18.72
CA SER A 29 -34.04 19.11 -18.79
C SER A 29 -32.80 19.92 -19.17
N THR A 30 -33.00 21.17 -19.57
CA THR A 30 -31.91 22.11 -19.91
C THR A 30 -31.36 22.87 -18.70
N LEU A 31 -31.82 22.50 -17.49
CA LEU A 31 -31.41 23.12 -16.24
C LEU A 31 -29.93 22.80 -15.91
N GLY A 32 -29.28 23.68 -15.16
CA GLY A 32 -27.92 23.45 -14.68
C GLY A 32 -27.85 22.21 -13.79
N ASN A 33 -26.74 21.46 -13.87
CA ASN A 33 -26.58 20.19 -13.17
C ASN A 33 -26.60 20.34 -11.64
N GLU A 34 -26.09 21.47 -11.11
CA GLU A 34 -26.22 21.84 -9.70
C GLU A 34 -27.70 21.93 -9.28
N PHE A 35 -28.51 22.66 -10.05
CA PHE A 35 -29.93 22.85 -9.74
C PHE A 35 -30.71 21.53 -9.85
N LYS A 36 -30.41 20.72 -10.87
CA LYS A 36 -30.99 19.38 -11.02
C LYS A 36 -30.66 18.49 -9.82
N TRP A 37 -29.40 18.47 -9.39
CA TRP A 37 -28.95 17.68 -8.25
C TRP A 37 -29.63 18.14 -6.96
N LEU A 38 -29.62 19.45 -6.66
CA LEU A 38 -30.30 20.01 -5.48
C LEU A 38 -31.79 19.66 -5.44
N MET A 39 -32.48 19.79 -6.58
CA MET A 39 -33.90 19.49 -6.66
C MET A 39 -34.15 18.00 -6.38
N LEU A 40 -33.34 17.09 -6.94
CA LEU A 40 -33.44 15.66 -6.66
C LEU A 40 -33.14 15.31 -5.19
N GLN A 41 -32.22 16.01 -4.53
CA GLN A 41 -31.98 15.83 -3.08
C GLN A 41 -33.20 16.24 -2.25
N VAL A 42 -33.82 17.38 -2.56
CA VAL A 42 -35.03 17.84 -1.85
C VAL A 42 -36.18 16.84 -2.04
N LEU A 43 -36.32 16.30 -3.25
CA LEU A 43 -37.31 15.27 -3.53
C LEU A 43 -37.05 13.97 -2.76
N LYS A 44 -35.78 13.54 -2.67
CA LYS A 44 -35.38 12.37 -1.87
C LYS A 44 -35.76 12.53 -0.39
N LEU A 45 -35.61 13.72 0.18
CA LEU A 45 -36.01 14.02 1.57
C LEU A 45 -37.54 14.00 1.78
N SER A 46 -38.32 14.10 0.70
CA SER A 46 -39.78 14.05 0.73
C SER A 46 -40.36 12.64 0.48
N ASP A 47 -39.58 11.58 0.69
CA ASP A 47 -39.93 10.16 0.47
C ASP A 47 -40.29 9.81 -0.99
N MET A 48 -39.71 10.53 -1.96
CA MET A 48 -39.93 10.29 -3.39
C MET A 48 -38.78 9.49 -4.01
N ASP A 49 -39.09 8.31 -4.54
CA ASP A 49 -38.10 7.44 -5.20
C ASP A 49 -37.68 8.00 -6.57
N CYS A 50 -36.52 8.66 -6.59
CA CYS A 50 -35.85 9.22 -7.77
C CYS A 50 -34.40 8.72 -7.93
N SER A 51 -34.06 7.59 -7.32
CA SER A 51 -32.68 7.08 -7.20
C SER A 51 -31.91 7.02 -8.53
N LEU A 52 -32.49 6.40 -9.56
CA LEU A 52 -31.84 6.27 -10.88
C LEU A 52 -31.53 7.60 -11.56
N SER A 53 -32.43 8.58 -11.40
CA SER A 53 -32.21 9.92 -11.97
C SER A 53 -31.19 10.70 -11.16
N LEU A 54 -31.18 10.51 -9.84
CA LEU A 54 -30.21 11.11 -8.95
C LEU A 54 -28.80 10.63 -9.26
N ASP A 55 -28.59 9.33 -9.45
CA ASP A 55 -27.27 8.77 -9.76
C ASP A 55 -26.72 9.34 -11.07
N SER A 56 -27.54 9.41 -12.12
CA SER A 56 -27.12 9.98 -13.41
C SER A 56 -26.74 11.46 -13.33
N VAL A 57 -27.49 12.25 -12.56
CA VAL A 57 -27.27 13.69 -12.42
C VAL A 57 -26.09 13.97 -11.49
N ALA A 58 -25.98 13.22 -10.39
CA ALA A 58 -24.86 13.30 -9.46
C ALA A 58 -23.54 12.91 -10.13
N LEU A 59 -23.56 11.88 -10.98
CA LEU A 59 -22.39 11.49 -11.77
C LEU A 59 -21.96 12.63 -12.71
N SER A 60 -22.89 13.18 -13.51
CA SER A 60 -22.58 14.27 -14.43
C SER A 60 -22.10 15.53 -13.70
N TYR A 61 -22.70 15.86 -12.56
CA TYR A 61 -22.32 17.04 -11.78
C TYR A 61 -20.99 16.85 -11.06
N GLY A 62 -20.75 15.66 -10.50
CA GLY A 62 -19.48 15.30 -9.88
C GLY A 62 -18.33 15.32 -10.88
N ASP A 63 -18.51 14.77 -12.09
CA ASP A 63 -17.50 14.82 -13.15
C ASP A 63 -17.19 16.27 -13.59
N GLU A 64 -18.19 17.18 -13.60
CA GLU A 64 -17.99 18.61 -13.86
C GLU A 64 -17.20 19.31 -12.75
N LEU A 65 -17.46 18.95 -11.49
CA LEU A 65 -16.73 19.48 -10.34
C LEU A 65 -15.28 18.99 -10.32
N GLU A 66 -15.04 17.71 -10.61
CA GLU A 66 -13.68 17.17 -10.77
C GLU A 66 -12.91 17.90 -11.88
N ALA A 67 -13.54 18.11 -13.04
CA ALA A 67 -12.93 18.84 -14.15
C ALA A 67 -12.61 20.31 -13.79
N SER A 68 -13.32 20.87 -12.83
CA SER A 68 -13.10 22.23 -12.31
C SER A 68 -12.08 22.29 -11.16
N GLY A 69 -11.53 21.15 -10.73
CA GLY A 69 -10.59 21.04 -9.61
C GLY A 69 -11.25 21.06 -8.22
N LEU A 70 -12.58 21.01 -8.15
CA LEU A 70 -13.37 21.00 -6.91
C LEU A 70 -13.66 19.56 -6.47
N TRP A 71 -12.60 18.78 -6.22
CA TRP A 71 -12.72 17.35 -5.96
C TRP A 71 -13.37 17.04 -4.61
N LYS A 72 -13.23 17.91 -3.61
CA LYS A 72 -13.85 17.74 -2.28
C LYS A 72 -15.37 17.83 -2.40
N GLU A 73 -15.85 18.80 -3.15
CA GLU A 73 -17.26 18.98 -3.49
C GLU A 73 -17.77 17.84 -4.37
N ALA A 74 -16.95 17.33 -5.30
CA ALA A 74 -17.29 16.16 -6.11
C ALA A 74 -17.51 14.91 -5.26
N VAL A 75 -16.63 14.64 -4.28
CA VAL A 75 -16.79 13.53 -3.31
C VAL A 75 -18.10 13.64 -2.54
N PHE A 76 -18.47 14.86 -2.12
CA PHE A 76 -19.75 15.10 -1.47
C PHE A 76 -20.94 14.78 -2.39
N VAL A 77 -20.89 15.22 -3.65
CA VAL A 77 -21.93 14.92 -4.64
C VAL A 77 -22.03 13.41 -4.89
N PHE A 78 -20.92 12.71 -5.08
CA PHE A 78 -20.89 11.25 -5.27
C PHE A 78 -21.48 10.51 -4.06
N SER A 79 -21.23 10.98 -2.83
CA SER A 79 -21.78 10.35 -1.61
C SER A 79 -23.31 10.31 -1.54
N THR A 80 -23.99 11.07 -2.40
CA THR A 80 -25.46 11.13 -2.43
C THR A 80 -26.13 10.10 -3.34
N MET A 81 -25.35 9.41 -4.18
CA MET A 81 -25.83 8.37 -5.10
C MET A 81 -26.26 7.11 -4.32
N HIS A 82 -27.05 6.25 -4.97
CA HIS A 82 -27.58 5.01 -4.40
C HIS A 82 -26.74 3.78 -4.74
N ASP A 83 -26.10 3.76 -5.91
CA ASP A 83 -25.22 2.67 -6.32
C ASP A 83 -23.89 2.70 -5.52
N GLU A 84 -23.83 1.91 -4.45
CA GLU A 84 -22.68 1.83 -3.55
C GLU A 84 -21.37 1.47 -4.28
N ALA A 85 -21.42 0.60 -5.30
CA ALA A 85 -20.24 0.19 -6.04
C ALA A 85 -19.69 1.35 -6.90
N LEU A 86 -20.57 2.08 -7.58
CA LEU A 86 -20.19 3.25 -8.36
C LEU A 86 -19.71 4.40 -7.47
N VAL A 87 -20.33 4.59 -6.30
CA VAL A 87 -19.90 5.57 -5.28
C VAL A 87 -18.49 5.28 -4.82
N GLU A 88 -18.22 4.03 -4.44
CA GLU A 88 -16.90 3.62 -3.97
C GLU A 88 -15.83 3.86 -5.05
N GLU A 89 -16.09 3.43 -6.28
CA GLU A 89 -15.17 3.60 -7.40
C GLU A 89 -14.87 5.09 -7.66
N LYS A 90 -15.91 5.93 -7.70
CA LYS A 90 -15.77 7.36 -8.00
C LYS A 90 -15.08 8.12 -6.88
N ILE A 91 -15.48 7.91 -5.63
CA ILE A 91 -14.82 8.54 -4.48
C ILE A 91 -13.35 8.10 -4.40
N ARG A 92 -13.07 6.81 -4.61
CA ARG A 92 -11.70 6.30 -4.64
C ARG A 92 -10.89 6.97 -5.75
N SER A 93 -11.41 6.99 -6.98
CA SER A 93 -10.73 7.63 -8.11
C SER A 93 -10.45 9.12 -7.87
N ALA A 94 -11.44 9.85 -7.33
CA ALA A 94 -11.33 11.28 -7.00
C ALA A 94 -10.21 11.52 -5.98
N VAL A 95 -10.21 10.77 -4.88
CA VAL A 95 -9.25 10.92 -3.78
C VAL A 95 -7.84 10.52 -4.21
N LEU A 96 -7.70 9.40 -4.94
CA LEU A 96 -6.40 8.93 -5.41
C LEU A 96 -5.77 9.88 -6.44
N SER A 97 -6.58 10.49 -7.31
CA SER A 97 -6.10 11.43 -8.34
C SER A 97 -5.57 12.74 -7.73
N ASN A 98 -6.14 13.16 -6.60
CA ASN A 98 -5.76 14.37 -5.89
C ASN A 98 -4.87 14.10 -4.67
N ALA A 99 -4.29 12.90 -4.57
CA ALA A 99 -3.39 12.49 -3.50
C ALA A 99 -2.22 13.46 -3.26
N ALA A 100 -1.77 14.15 -4.31
CA ALA A 100 -0.67 15.10 -4.22
C ALA A 100 -1.01 16.34 -3.37
N ASP A 101 -2.28 16.74 -3.33
CA ASP A 101 -2.73 17.99 -2.70
C ASP A 101 -2.68 17.90 -1.18
N PHE A 102 -3.17 16.80 -0.59
CA PHE A 102 -3.27 16.64 0.87
C PHE A 102 -2.16 15.76 1.47
N ALA A 103 -1.35 15.07 0.66
CA ALA A 103 -0.20 14.31 1.17
C ALA A 103 0.85 15.19 1.88
N HIS A 104 0.77 16.52 1.77
CA HIS A 104 1.70 17.45 2.42
C HIS A 104 1.12 18.20 3.62
N ASP A 105 -0.19 18.43 3.66
CA ASP A 105 -0.84 19.42 4.55
C ASP A 105 -1.20 18.87 5.95
N GLY A 106 -0.60 17.73 6.33
CA GLY A 106 -0.57 17.27 7.70
C GLY A 106 -1.88 16.67 8.23
N VAL A 107 -1.92 16.47 9.54
CA VAL A 107 -3.02 15.75 10.24
C VAL A 107 -4.35 16.53 10.19
N ASP A 108 -4.29 17.86 10.11
CA ASP A 108 -5.46 18.72 10.22
C ASP A 108 -6.35 18.66 8.96
N GLU A 109 -5.78 18.74 7.76
CA GLU A 109 -6.57 18.63 6.52
C GLU A 109 -7.18 17.24 6.37
N ASN A 110 -6.41 16.20 6.72
CA ASN A 110 -6.89 14.83 6.78
C ASN A 110 -8.05 14.65 7.76
N SER A 111 -8.01 15.37 8.89
CA SER A 111 -9.09 15.32 9.88
C SER A 111 -10.38 15.98 9.39
N SER A 112 -10.28 17.07 8.61
CA SER A 112 -11.44 17.72 7.99
C SER A 112 -12.07 16.84 6.91
N LEU A 113 -11.25 16.19 6.07
CA LEU A 113 -11.74 15.25 5.04
C LEU A 113 -12.50 14.07 5.65
N VAL A 114 -12.02 13.52 6.77
CA VAL A 114 -12.69 12.42 7.48
C VAL A 114 -13.96 12.88 8.20
N LYS A 115 -13.93 14.06 8.85
CA LYS A 115 -15.06 14.56 9.65
C LYS A 115 -16.18 15.15 8.80
N GLU A 116 -15.84 15.91 7.76
CA GLU A 116 -16.79 16.68 6.95
C GLU A 116 -17.30 15.86 5.76
N TYR A 117 -16.41 15.14 5.07
CA TYR A 117 -16.74 14.42 3.84
C TYR A 117 -16.91 12.91 4.04
N LYS A 118 -16.74 12.42 5.28
CA LYS A 118 -16.86 11.00 5.66
C LYS A 118 -16.01 10.06 4.80
N VAL A 119 -14.89 10.56 4.27
CA VAL A 119 -13.96 9.72 3.51
C VAL A 119 -13.33 8.70 4.45
N PRO A 120 -13.29 7.41 4.08
CA PRO A 120 -12.63 6.39 4.89
C PRO A 120 -11.16 6.75 5.13
N LEU A 121 -10.73 6.73 6.39
CA LEU A 121 -9.34 7.06 6.76
C LEU A 121 -8.32 6.15 6.05
N GLY A 122 -8.66 4.87 5.83
CA GLY A 122 -7.82 3.93 5.08
C GLY A 122 -7.57 4.38 3.64
N LEU A 123 -8.58 4.90 2.95
CA LEU A 123 -8.46 5.41 1.57
C LEU A 123 -7.56 6.66 1.52
N LEU A 124 -7.64 7.50 2.54
CA LEU A 124 -6.80 8.70 2.65
C LEU A 124 -5.32 8.32 2.81
N HIS A 125 -5.02 7.34 3.67
CA HIS A 125 -3.66 6.83 3.83
C HIS A 125 -3.16 6.08 2.59
N GLU A 126 -4.03 5.35 1.88
CA GLU A 126 -3.71 4.76 0.58
C GLU A 126 -3.30 5.84 -0.42
N ALA A 127 -4.07 6.92 -0.52
CA ALA A 127 -3.75 8.05 -1.38
C ALA A 127 -2.41 8.70 -0.99
N CYS A 128 -2.19 8.96 0.30
CA CYS A 128 -0.90 9.46 0.80
C CYS A 128 0.27 8.54 0.40
N ALA A 129 0.09 7.22 0.48
CA ALA A 129 1.11 6.25 0.06
C ALA A 129 1.45 6.39 -1.43
N ILE A 130 0.44 6.49 -2.29
CA ILE A 130 0.62 6.70 -3.74
C ILE A 130 1.31 8.05 -4.01
N GLY A 131 0.89 9.11 -3.32
CA GLY A 131 1.52 10.44 -3.42
C GLY A 131 3.00 10.41 -3.06
N ASN A 132 3.36 9.75 -1.97
CA ASN A 132 4.76 9.58 -1.54
C ASN A 132 5.57 8.74 -2.52
N LYS A 133 4.98 7.67 -3.07
CA LYS A 133 5.60 6.85 -4.12
C LYS A 133 5.92 7.66 -5.37
N CYS A 134 5.01 8.52 -5.81
CA CYS A 134 5.23 9.41 -6.97
C CYS A 134 6.35 10.43 -6.72
N LYS A 135 6.53 10.87 -5.46
CA LYS A 135 7.63 11.77 -5.04
C LYS A 135 8.97 11.03 -4.87
N GLY A 136 8.97 9.70 -4.90
CA GLY A 136 10.14 8.87 -4.64
C GLY A 136 10.44 8.63 -3.15
N ASP A 137 9.56 9.06 -2.24
CA ASP A 137 9.70 8.75 -0.81
C ASP A 137 9.09 7.38 -0.51
N MET A 138 9.91 6.34 -0.66
CA MET A 138 9.50 4.96 -0.40
C MET A 138 9.26 4.69 1.10
N TRP A 139 9.86 5.46 1.99
CA TRP A 139 9.70 5.29 3.44
C TRP A 139 8.34 5.80 3.90
N GLY A 140 8.00 7.05 3.54
CA GLY A 140 6.68 7.61 3.81
C GLY A 140 5.56 6.83 3.11
N CYS A 141 5.86 6.23 1.96
CA CYS A 141 4.96 5.31 1.26
C CYS A 141 4.63 4.06 2.09
N ALA A 142 5.64 3.34 2.59
CA ALA A 142 5.44 2.13 3.39
C ALA A 142 4.73 2.42 4.73
N GLU A 143 5.09 3.51 5.42
CA GLU A 143 4.42 3.94 6.65
C GLU A 143 2.93 4.25 6.41
N SER A 144 2.63 4.89 5.27
CA SER A 144 1.24 5.19 4.89
C SER A 144 0.46 3.91 4.54
N TYR A 145 1.05 2.94 3.83
CA TYR A 145 0.39 1.66 3.54
C TYR A 145 0.10 0.84 4.80
N VAL A 146 1.02 0.82 5.77
CA VAL A 146 0.82 0.18 7.07
C VAL A 146 -0.34 0.84 7.81
N THR A 147 -0.39 2.18 7.83
CA THR A 147 -1.48 2.92 8.46
C THR A 147 -2.83 2.70 7.76
N ALA A 148 -2.80 2.50 6.43
CA ALA A 148 -3.98 2.15 5.64
C ALA A 148 -4.45 0.69 5.82
N GLY A 149 -3.66 -0.17 6.47
CA GLY A 149 -3.92 -1.61 6.57
C GLY A 149 -3.68 -2.38 5.26
N LEU A 150 -2.96 -1.78 4.31
CA LEU A 150 -2.59 -2.37 3.02
C LEU A 150 -1.30 -3.18 3.14
N TRP A 151 -1.37 -4.30 3.88
CA TRP A 151 -0.22 -5.11 4.25
C TRP A 151 0.58 -5.65 3.07
N LYS A 152 -0.11 -6.05 1.99
CA LYS A 152 0.56 -6.60 0.81
C LYS A 152 1.40 -5.54 0.10
N ASP A 153 0.87 -4.33 -0.08
CA ASP A 153 1.57 -3.25 -0.76
C ASP A 153 2.72 -2.69 0.10
N ALA A 154 2.54 -2.65 1.43
CA ALA A 154 3.61 -2.37 2.38
C ALA A 154 4.74 -3.41 2.28
N HIS A 155 4.40 -4.69 2.31
CA HIS A 155 5.35 -5.79 2.17
C HIS A 155 6.14 -5.72 0.86
N ASP A 156 5.45 -5.50 -0.26
CA ASP A 156 6.10 -5.39 -1.58
C ASP A 156 7.05 -4.19 -1.63
N THR A 157 6.67 -3.06 -1.04
CA THR A 157 7.54 -1.87 -0.93
C THR A 157 8.79 -2.15 -0.09
N ILE A 158 8.64 -2.90 1.01
CA ILE A 158 9.77 -3.33 1.84
C ILE A 158 10.73 -4.22 1.04
N CYS A 159 10.21 -5.22 0.33
CA CYS A 159 11.03 -6.16 -0.43
C CYS A 159 11.68 -5.51 -1.66
N ASP A 160 11.01 -4.55 -2.29
CA ASP A 160 11.44 -3.95 -3.53
C ASP A 160 12.54 -2.88 -3.31
N GLU A 161 12.41 -2.02 -2.29
CA GLU A 161 13.35 -0.91 -2.07
C GLU A 161 13.90 -0.81 -0.65
N LEU A 162 13.07 -0.92 0.40
CA LEU A 162 13.51 -0.59 1.76
C LEU A 162 14.50 -1.59 2.33
N GLY A 163 14.17 -2.89 2.31
CA GLY A 163 15.04 -3.98 2.77
C GLY A 163 16.40 -3.93 2.07
N PRO A 164 16.46 -3.92 0.72
CA PRO A 164 17.73 -3.77 0.01
C PRO A 164 18.51 -2.50 0.36
N SER A 165 17.83 -1.37 0.52
CA SER A 165 18.50 -0.10 0.83
C SER A 165 19.10 -0.10 2.24
N VAL A 166 18.41 -0.71 3.21
CA VAL A 166 18.90 -0.86 4.59
C VAL A 166 20.12 -1.77 4.63
N VAL A 167 20.06 -2.93 3.96
CA VAL A 167 21.21 -3.85 3.86
C VAL A 167 22.44 -3.17 3.25
N ILE A 168 22.27 -2.37 2.21
CA ILE A 168 23.39 -1.72 1.52
C ILE A 168 23.97 -0.56 2.33
N SER A 169 23.11 0.19 3.04
CA SER A 169 23.54 1.38 3.79
C SER A 169 24.14 1.05 5.16
N GLU A 170 23.76 -0.08 5.77
CA GLU A 170 24.15 -0.48 7.13
C GLU A 170 23.91 0.65 8.17
N ASP A 171 22.93 1.52 7.92
CA ASP A 171 22.62 2.66 8.78
C ASP A 171 21.67 2.24 9.92
N ALA A 172 22.14 2.37 11.16
CA ALA A 172 21.39 2.08 12.38
C ALA A 172 20.04 2.82 12.47
N VAL A 173 19.94 4.04 11.92
CA VAL A 173 18.70 4.82 11.92
C VAL A 173 17.67 4.22 10.97
N LEU A 174 18.11 3.82 9.77
CA LEU A 174 17.23 3.20 8.77
C LEU A 174 16.81 1.78 9.19
N LEU A 175 17.70 1.06 9.88
CA LEU A 175 17.42 -0.21 10.52
C LEU A 175 16.28 -0.10 11.54
N ALA A 176 16.40 0.81 12.51
CA ALA A 176 15.36 1.05 13.51
C ALA A 176 14.04 1.50 12.88
N ARG A 177 14.10 2.29 11.80
CA ARG A 177 12.91 2.70 11.05
C ARG A 177 12.22 1.53 10.37
N LEU A 178 12.98 0.64 9.73
CA LEU A 178 12.43 -0.56 9.08
C LEU A 178 11.79 -1.50 10.10
N GLU A 179 12.43 -1.71 11.25
CA GLU A 179 11.86 -2.52 12.34
C GLU A 179 10.56 -1.95 12.86
N SER A 180 10.48 -0.63 13.04
CA SER A 180 9.24 0.05 13.43
C SER A 180 8.10 -0.29 12.45
N ILE A 181 8.36 -0.20 11.14
CA ILE A 181 7.38 -0.52 10.09
C ILE A 181 6.99 -2.00 10.14
N ILE A 182 7.95 -2.91 10.29
CA ILE A 182 7.71 -4.37 10.35
C ILE A 182 6.90 -4.74 11.60
N SER A 183 7.15 -4.09 12.74
CA SER A 183 6.46 -4.37 14.00
C SER A 183 4.96 -4.05 13.97
N CYS A 184 4.53 -3.20 13.04
CA CYS A 184 3.13 -2.87 12.84
C CYS A 184 2.34 -3.97 12.12
N PHE A 185 3.00 -4.98 11.54
CA PHE A 185 2.31 -6.07 10.86
C PHE A 185 1.64 -7.01 11.88
N PRO A 186 0.34 -7.33 11.71
CA PRO A 186 -0.37 -8.23 12.60
C PRO A 186 0.13 -9.66 12.45
N GLU A 187 0.10 -10.41 13.56
CA GLU A 187 0.47 -11.84 13.62
C GLU A 187 1.84 -12.14 13.01
N GLU A 188 2.81 -11.23 13.19
CA GLU A 188 4.15 -11.35 12.61
C GLU A 188 4.11 -11.60 11.08
N GLY A 189 3.13 -11.01 10.39
CA GLY A 189 2.99 -11.13 8.94
C GLY A 189 2.22 -12.35 8.45
N GLY A 190 1.48 -13.06 9.31
CA GLY A 190 0.60 -14.17 8.91
C GLY A 190 -0.43 -13.84 7.83
N ILE A 191 -0.78 -12.56 7.67
CA ILE A 191 -1.70 -12.05 6.63
C ILE A 191 -1.03 -12.01 5.24
N VAL A 192 0.30 -11.93 5.17
CA VAL A 192 1.04 -11.73 3.93
C VAL A 192 1.53 -13.08 3.37
N PRO A 193 1.16 -13.45 2.13
CA PRO A 193 1.72 -14.63 1.49
C PRO A 193 3.22 -14.43 1.23
N ASN A 194 4.03 -15.43 1.61
CA ASN A 194 5.50 -15.42 1.49
C ASN A 194 6.23 -14.40 2.39
N TRP A 195 5.63 -14.00 3.52
CA TRP A 195 6.27 -13.15 4.53
C TRP A 195 7.72 -13.57 4.86
N ASN A 196 7.92 -14.88 5.08
CA ASN A 196 9.22 -15.49 5.40
C ASN A 196 10.28 -15.35 4.30
N GLN A 197 9.89 -15.03 3.06
CA GLN A 197 10.77 -14.81 1.91
C GLN A 197 10.91 -13.31 1.59
N GLY A 198 10.28 -12.43 2.37
CA GLY A 198 10.24 -10.99 2.16
C GLY A 198 10.51 -10.22 3.44
N ALA A 199 9.55 -9.45 3.93
CA ALA A 199 9.77 -8.60 5.11
C ALA A 199 10.15 -9.40 6.38
N GLY A 200 9.62 -10.61 6.56
CA GLY A 200 9.99 -11.49 7.66
C GLY A 200 11.41 -12.05 7.57
N PHE A 201 11.93 -12.24 6.36
CA PHE A 201 13.33 -12.56 6.13
C PHE A 201 14.23 -11.42 6.59
N TYR A 202 13.90 -10.18 6.17
CA TYR A 202 14.65 -9.00 6.58
C TYR A 202 14.59 -8.82 8.10
N ALA A 203 13.42 -8.94 8.73
CA ALA A 203 13.27 -8.84 10.19
C ALA A 203 14.24 -9.76 10.94
N LYS A 204 14.23 -11.06 10.63
CA LYS A 204 15.12 -12.04 11.27
C LYS A 204 16.59 -11.81 10.97
N TYR A 205 16.90 -11.38 9.74
CA TYR A 205 18.26 -11.02 9.38
C TYR A 205 18.77 -9.81 10.19
N LEU A 206 17.92 -8.80 10.42
CA LEU A 206 18.26 -7.66 11.27
C LEU A 206 18.48 -8.07 12.73
N ASP A 207 17.61 -8.93 13.27
CA ASP A 207 17.73 -9.44 14.63
C ASP A 207 19.06 -10.19 14.82
N ILE A 208 19.45 -11.03 13.86
CA ILE A 208 20.72 -11.75 13.90
C ILE A 208 21.91 -10.79 13.77
N MET A 209 21.85 -9.82 12.86
CA MET A 209 22.91 -8.82 12.69
C MET A 209 23.18 -8.05 13.99
N LYS A 210 22.10 -7.60 14.67
CA LYS A 210 22.21 -6.93 15.97
C LYS A 210 22.76 -7.86 17.05
N ALA A 211 22.29 -9.10 17.11
CA ALA A 211 22.79 -10.08 18.05
C ALA A 211 24.30 -10.35 17.84
N ALA A 212 24.76 -10.42 16.58
CA ALA A 212 26.16 -10.59 16.24
C ALA A 212 27.02 -9.38 16.65
N GLU A 213 26.55 -8.15 16.39
CA GLU A 213 27.24 -6.93 16.83
C GLU A 213 27.35 -6.83 18.36
N GLU A 214 26.27 -7.18 19.07
CA GLU A 214 26.21 -7.19 20.53
C GLU A 214 26.92 -8.40 21.18
N HIS A 215 27.55 -9.28 20.40
CA HIS A 215 28.18 -10.53 20.85
C HIS A 215 27.21 -11.42 21.66
N ARG A 216 25.92 -11.35 21.35
CA ARG A 216 24.89 -12.21 21.92
C ARG A 216 24.89 -13.56 21.19
N THR A 217 24.46 -14.61 21.87
CA THR A 217 24.31 -15.93 21.26
C THR A 217 23.27 -15.88 20.14
N VAL A 218 23.70 -16.16 18.91
CA VAL A 218 22.81 -16.31 17.76
C VAL A 218 22.25 -17.72 17.78
N GLU A 219 20.93 -17.88 17.70
CA GLU A 219 20.31 -19.20 17.64
C GLU A 219 20.54 -19.86 16.27
N THR A 220 21.01 -21.10 16.29
CA THR A 220 21.29 -21.90 15.10
C THR A 220 20.07 -22.10 14.19
N ASN A 221 18.87 -22.13 14.78
CA ASN A 221 17.61 -22.28 14.06
C ASN A 221 17.29 -21.06 13.18
N ASP A 222 17.67 -19.85 13.62
CA ASP A 222 17.43 -18.63 12.85
C ASP A 222 18.39 -18.54 11.66
N ILE A 223 19.63 -18.99 11.82
CA ILE A 223 20.60 -19.10 10.72
C ILE A 223 20.10 -20.11 9.68
N VAL A 224 19.58 -21.26 10.12
CA VAL A 224 18.99 -22.27 9.23
C VAL A 224 17.79 -21.71 8.47
N PHE A 225 16.91 -20.98 9.15
CA PHE A 225 15.78 -20.29 8.52
C PHE A 225 16.25 -19.32 7.44
N LEU A 226 17.26 -18.49 7.72
CA LEU A 226 17.79 -17.55 6.74
C LEU A 226 18.42 -18.27 5.54
N LEU A 227 19.17 -19.35 5.75
CA LEU A 227 19.77 -20.13 4.67
C LEU A 227 18.72 -20.72 3.71
N GLU A 228 17.62 -21.23 4.25
CA GLU A 228 16.56 -21.86 3.45
C GLU A 228 15.75 -20.83 2.67
N ASN A 229 15.49 -19.67 3.27
CA ASN A 229 14.70 -18.61 2.64
C ASN A 229 15.55 -17.73 1.71
N ALA A 230 16.84 -17.50 2.00
CA ALA A 230 17.74 -16.68 1.19
C ALA A 230 17.87 -17.19 -0.26
N ALA A 231 17.90 -18.52 -0.45
CA ALA A 231 17.92 -19.12 -1.78
C ALA A 231 16.58 -18.97 -2.53
N GLN A 232 15.49 -18.71 -1.81
CA GLN A 232 14.13 -18.56 -2.34
C GLN A 232 13.69 -17.10 -2.49
N VAL A 233 14.43 -16.14 -1.92
CA VAL A 233 14.17 -14.71 -2.10
C VAL A 233 14.21 -14.41 -3.59
N LYS A 234 13.03 -14.15 -4.17
CA LYS A 234 12.87 -13.80 -5.57
C LYS A 234 13.51 -12.43 -5.78
N THR A 235 14.76 -12.39 -6.21
CA THR A 235 15.40 -11.18 -6.71
C THR A 235 14.64 -10.72 -7.95
N LYS A 236 13.74 -9.74 -7.80
CA LYS A 236 13.30 -8.95 -8.95
C LYS A 236 14.52 -8.18 -9.51
N LYS A 237 14.41 -7.72 -10.76
CA LYS A 237 15.51 -7.25 -11.63
C LYS A 237 16.31 -6.03 -11.13
N THR A 238 16.03 -5.46 -9.96
CA THR A 238 16.63 -4.18 -9.53
C THR A 238 18.07 -4.38 -9.06
N PHE A 239 18.97 -3.47 -9.47
CA PHE A 239 20.39 -3.51 -9.10
C PHE A 239 20.60 -3.58 -7.58
N LYS A 240 19.85 -2.78 -6.81
CA LYS A 240 19.90 -2.77 -5.34
C LYS A 240 19.55 -4.14 -4.74
N GLN A 241 18.50 -4.79 -5.24
CA GLN A 241 18.10 -6.13 -4.76
C GLN A 241 19.19 -7.17 -5.00
N ASN A 242 19.86 -7.13 -6.15
CA ASN A 242 20.96 -8.03 -6.46
C ASN A 242 22.19 -7.80 -5.56
N VAL A 243 22.53 -6.53 -5.29
CA VAL A 243 23.63 -6.19 -4.39
C VAL A 243 23.30 -6.62 -2.96
N ALA A 244 22.10 -6.30 -2.48
CA ALA A 244 21.65 -6.68 -1.16
C ALA A 244 21.61 -8.20 -0.97
N SER A 245 21.10 -8.96 -1.96
CA SER A 245 21.08 -10.43 -1.92
C SER A 245 22.49 -11.01 -1.81
N LYS A 246 23.49 -10.44 -2.49
CA LYS A 246 24.90 -10.86 -2.36
C LYS A 246 25.48 -10.55 -0.98
N ILE A 247 25.25 -9.33 -0.47
CA ILE A 247 25.72 -8.92 0.87
C ILE A 247 25.13 -9.84 1.94
N VAL A 248 23.81 -10.05 1.90
CA VAL A 248 23.10 -10.92 2.83
C VAL A 248 23.57 -12.37 2.69
N SER A 249 23.70 -12.89 1.47
CA SER A 249 24.20 -14.26 1.24
C SER A 249 25.61 -14.45 1.78
N LYS A 250 26.49 -13.46 1.61
CA LYS A 250 27.85 -13.49 2.13
C LYS A 250 27.86 -13.52 3.66
N GLN A 251 27.12 -12.61 4.31
CA GLN A 251 27.10 -12.53 5.77
C GLN A 251 26.45 -13.75 6.42
N ILE A 252 25.35 -14.26 5.85
CA ILE A 252 24.73 -15.51 6.32
C ILE A 252 25.70 -16.69 6.15
N ALA A 253 26.42 -16.76 5.03
CA ALA A 253 27.41 -17.82 4.80
C ALA A 253 28.59 -17.74 5.78
N GLU A 254 29.07 -16.52 6.12
CA GLU A 254 30.09 -16.32 7.16
C GLU A 254 29.58 -16.80 8.52
N LEU A 255 28.38 -16.38 8.93
CA LEU A 255 27.75 -16.81 10.19
C LEU A 255 27.52 -18.32 10.26
N ALA A 256 27.15 -18.96 9.14
CA ALA A 256 26.96 -20.40 9.06
C ALA A 256 28.27 -21.18 9.16
N ILE A 257 29.40 -20.61 8.72
CA ILE A 257 30.72 -21.22 8.91
C ILE A 257 31.16 -21.10 10.37
N ASP A 258 30.86 -19.98 11.02
CA ASP A 258 31.24 -19.77 12.42
C ASP A 258 30.45 -20.68 13.39
N HIS A 259 29.24 -21.10 13.00
CA HIS A 259 28.39 -22.04 13.76
C HIS A 259 28.30 -23.44 13.09
N ARG A 260 29.34 -23.84 12.35
CA ARG A 260 29.34 -25.06 11.52
C ARG A 260 29.04 -26.35 12.27
N ASP A 261 29.48 -26.46 13.53
CA ASP A 261 29.34 -27.70 14.32
C ASP A 261 27.89 -28.02 14.70
N ASP A 262 27.01 -27.00 14.72
CA ASP A 262 25.61 -27.13 15.12
C ASP A 262 24.64 -27.16 13.93
N ILE A 263 25.09 -26.84 12.71
CA ILE A 263 24.24 -26.76 11.51
C ILE A 263 24.45 -27.98 10.59
N PRO A 264 23.41 -28.77 10.29
CA PRO A 264 23.51 -29.83 9.30
C PRO A 264 23.55 -29.28 7.86
N ASP A 265 24.36 -29.91 6.99
CA ASP A 265 24.43 -29.65 5.54
C ASP A 265 24.83 -28.21 5.12
N VAL A 266 25.63 -27.50 5.93
CA VAL A 266 26.18 -26.16 5.61
C VAL A 266 26.77 -26.06 4.19
N PRO A 267 27.59 -27.00 3.68
CA PRO A 267 28.20 -26.87 2.36
C PRO A 267 27.16 -26.86 1.23
N ARG A 268 26.10 -27.67 1.34
CA ARG A 268 25.02 -27.73 0.34
C ARG A 268 24.14 -26.48 0.38
N LYS A 269 23.86 -25.98 1.58
CA LYS A 269 23.08 -24.74 1.77
C LYS A 269 23.84 -23.51 1.26
N ILE A 270 25.16 -23.44 1.45
CA ILE A 270 26.00 -22.35 0.91
C ILE A 270 26.07 -22.42 -0.62
N GLN A 271 26.17 -23.62 -1.22
CA GLN A 271 26.16 -23.77 -2.68
C GLN A 271 24.82 -23.34 -3.32
N ALA A 272 23.72 -23.44 -2.58
CA ALA A 272 22.40 -22.99 -3.03
C ALA A 272 22.21 -21.46 -2.96
N LEU A 273 23.10 -20.72 -2.30
CA LEU A 273 23.03 -19.26 -2.19
C LEU A 273 23.50 -18.55 -3.46
N ALA A 274 22.91 -17.38 -3.72
CA ALA A 274 23.26 -16.50 -4.83
C ALA A 274 24.52 -15.66 -4.52
N VAL A 275 25.64 -16.34 -4.25
CA VAL A 275 26.93 -15.69 -3.95
C VAL A 275 27.71 -15.40 -5.24
N GLY A 276 28.49 -14.32 -5.28
CA GLY A 276 29.38 -14.01 -6.38
C GLY A 276 30.48 -15.06 -6.56
N GLU A 277 31.02 -15.17 -7.78
CA GLU A 277 31.97 -16.22 -8.15
C GLU A 277 33.25 -16.20 -7.29
N ASN A 278 33.74 -15.00 -6.93
CA ASN A 278 34.89 -14.83 -6.02
C ASN A 278 34.58 -15.28 -4.58
N GLU A 279 33.35 -15.03 -4.12
CA GLU A 279 32.91 -15.37 -2.78
C GLU A 279 32.68 -16.88 -2.65
N LYS A 280 32.22 -17.54 -3.72
CA LYS A 280 32.13 -19.02 -3.78
C LYS A 280 33.50 -19.66 -3.59
N VAL A 281 34.52 -19.20 -4.34
CA VAL A 281 35.89 -19.71 -4.22
C VAL A 281 36.47 -19.44 -2.82
N TYR A 282 36.15 -18.28 -2.23
CA TYR A 282 36.52 -17.95 -0.85
C TYR A 282 35.90 -18.95 0.14
N PHE A 283 34.59 -19.20 0.06
CA PHE A 283 33.89 -20.10 0.96
C PHE A 283 34.34 -21.56 0.78
N GLU A 284 34.55 -22.02 -0.45
CA GLU A 284 35.12 -23.35 -0.74
C GLU A 284 36.51 -23.52 -0.13
N SER A 285 37.37 -22.51 -0.26
CA SER A 285 38.70 -22.53 0.35
C SER A 285 38.65 -22.54 1.87
N ARG A 286 37.72 -21.78 2.48
CA ARG A 286 37.53 -21.72 3.94
C ARG A 286 36.97 -23.02 4.50
N LEU A 287 36.01 -23.63 3.80
CA LEU A 287 35.47 -24.96 4.12
C LEU A 287 36.56 -26.02 4.10
N HIS A 288 37.43 -26.02 3.08
CA HIS A 288 38.56 -26.94 3.00
C HIS A 288 39.63 -26.71 4.09
N LEU A 289 39.94 -25.47 4.44
CA LEU A 289 40.90 -25.17 5.51
C LEU A 289 40.39 -25.64 6.89
N CYS A 290 39.08 -25.53 7.14
CA CYS A 290 38.46 -26.05 8.35
C CYS A 290 38.43 -27.60 8.39
N GLU A 291 38.31 -28.29 7.25
CA GLU A 291 38.43 -29.76 7.18
C GLU A 291 39.82 -30.26 7.54
N VAL A 292 40.88 -29.55 7.10
CA VAL A 292 42.27 -29.92 7.40
C VAL A 292 42.60 -29.74 8.89
N HIS A 293 41.98 -28.77 9.57
CA HIS A 293 42.19 -28.52 11.00
C HIS A 293 41.48 -29.55 11.91
N LEU A 294 40.44 -30.23 11.44
CA LEU A 294 39.76 -31.32 12.17
C LEU A 294 40.45 -32.68 12.00
N MET A 295 41.39 -32.82 11.04
CA MET A 295 42.15 -34.05 10.79
C MET A 295 43.57 -34.03 11.38
N SER A 296 43.96 -32.99 12.11
CA SER A 296 45.23 -32.88 12.86
C SER A 296 44.99 -32.92 14.36
#